data_AF-G0VKC5-F1
#
_entry.id   AF-G0VKC5-F1
#
_cell.length_a   1.000
_cell.length_b   1.000
_cell.length_c   1.000
_cell.angle_alpha   90.00
_cell.angle_beta   90.00
_cell.angle_gamma   90.00
#
_symmetry.space_group_name_H-M   'P 1'
#
loop_
_entity.id
_entity.type
_entity.pdbx_description
1 polymer ?
#
loop_
_entity_poly.entity_id
_entity_poly.type
_entity_poly.pdbx_seq_one_letter_code
_entity_poly.pdbx_strand_id
1 'polypeptide(L)'
;MASETPRLDPTEIGNSSSSLLFRIVAQVKSQPSESTLILASPTRANEMITLDHVRFSIPNKTFEAGKWYEFICRGNDQGEVGFLILDSIPCVLGEDEEISLDAIVALQNLNKKFPEIY
;
A
#
# COMPACT_ATOMS: atom_id res chain seq x y z
N MET A 1 -10.60 6.21 14.56
CA MET A 1 -10.53 4.74 14.39
C MET A 1 -9.51 4.24 15.41
N ALA A 2 -9.86 3.26 16.25
CA ALA A 2 -9.05 2.81 17.39
C ALA A 2 -8.61 1.34 17.24
N SER A 3 -8.28 0.93 16.01
CA SER A 3 -7.73 -0.39 15.68
C SER A 3 -6.36 -0.19 15.04
N GLU A 4 -5.43 -1.09 15.36
CA GLU A 4 -4.09 -1.14 14.77
C GLU A 4 -4.20 -1.25 13.24
N THR A 5 -3.35 -0.53 12.52
CA THR A 5 -3.32 -0.50 11.04
C THR A 5 -1.87 -0.66 10.56
N PRO A 6 -1.32 -1.88 10.59
CA PRO A 6 0.08 -2.12 10.30
C PRO A 6 0.42 -1.75 8.86
N ARG A 7 1.64 -1.25 8.65
CA ARG A 7 2.21 -1.04 7.31
C ARG A 7 2.79 -2.35 6.78
N LEU A 8 2.25 -2.82 5.67
CA LEU A 8 2.66 -4.06 5.00
C LEU A 8 3.41 -3.74 3.71
N ASP A 9 4.25 -4.68 3.27
CA ASP A 9 4.77 -4.65 1.91
C ASP A 9 3.70 -5.13 0.93
N PRO A 10 3.57 -4.52 -0.27
CA PRO A 10 2.55 -4.95 -1.22
C PRO A 10 2.67 -6.40 -1.70
N THR A 11 3.82 -7.07 -1.54
CA THR A 11 3.97 -8.52 -1.78
C THR A 11 3.23 -9.40 -0.77
N GLU A 12 2.89 -8.86 0.40
CA GLU A 12 2.34 -9.64 1.52
C GLU A 12 0.81 -9.62 1.57
N ILE A 13 0.18 -8.81 0.71
CA ILE A 13 -1.28 -8.61 0.66
C ILE A 13 -2.03 -9.95 0.54
N GLY A 14 -1.52 -10.87 -0.28
CA GLY A 14 -2.15 -12.18 -0.51
C GLY A 14 -2.07 -13.15 0.67
N ASN A 15 -1.14 -12.95 1.60
CA ASN A 15 -0.91 -13.82 2.75
C ASN A 15 -1.55 -13.28 4.05
N SER A 16 -2.00 -12.02 4.06
CA SER A 16 -2.62 -11.38 5.21
C SER A 16 -4.09 -11.79 5.37
N SER A 17 -4.33 -13.07 5.70
CA SER A 17 -5.65 -13.56 6.14
C SER A 17 -6.08 -13.03 7.52
N SER A 18 -5.25 -12.19 8.16
CA SER A 18 -5.37 -11.80 9.57
C SER A 18 -5.61 -10.31 9.80
N SER A 19 -5.41 -9.45 8.80
CA SER A 19 -5.51 -7.99 8.94
C SER A 19 -6.73 -7.45 8.21
N LEU A 20 -7.81 -7.16 8.95
CA LEU A 20 -9.00 -6.50 8.40
C LEU A 20 -8.68 -5.12 7.81
N LEU A 21 -7.65 -4.44 8.33
CA LEU A 21 -7.17 -3.15 7.88
C LEU A 21 -5.64 -3.10 7.90
N PHE A 22 -5.03 -2.55 6.86
CA PHE A 22 -3.59 -2.37 6.75
C PHE A 22 -3.25 -1.14 5.90
N ARG A 23 -1.98 -0.75 5.89
CA ARG A 23 -1.49 0.36 5.08
C ARG A 23 -0.38 -0.07 4.13
N ILE A 24 -0.33 0.53 2.96
CA ILE A 24 0.75 0.35 1.97
C ILE A 24 1.36 1.71 1.68
N VAL A 25 2.68 1.81 1.78
CA VAL A 25 3.43 2.97 1.29
C VAL A 25 4.19 2.53 0.05
N ALA A 26 3.78 3.05 -1.10
CA ALA A 26 4.36 2.66 -2.38
C ALA A 26 4.30 3.80 -3.41
N GLN A 27 5.19 3.75 -4.39
CA GLN A 27 5.12 4.62 -5.55
C GLN A 27 4.12 4.05 -6.55
N VAL A 28 3.24 4.91 -7.07
CA VAL A 28 2.36 4.55 -8.18
C VAL A 28 3.16 4.57 -9.47
N LYS A 29 3.23 3.45 -10.19
CA LYS A 29 3.81 3.41 -11.54
C LYS A 29 2.79 3.76 -12.60
N SER A 30 1.59 3.21 -12.48
CA SER A 30 0.47 3.51 -13.38
C SER A 30 -0.85 3.02 -12.80
N GLN A 31 -1.95 3.60 -13.27
CA GLN A 31 -3.31 3.12 -13.03
C GLN A 31 -3.97 2.83 -14.39
N PRO A 32 -3.78 1.62 -14.96
CA PRO A 32 -4.26 1.29 -16.30
C PRO A 32 -5.78 1.30 -16.45
N SER A 33 -6.51 1.10 -15.35
CA SER A 33 -7.97 1.08 -15.30
C SER A 33 -8.49 1.57 -13.94
N GLU A 34 -9.80 1.76 -13.82
CA GLU A 34 -10.45 2.10 -12.55
C GLU A 34 -10.40 0.97 -11.50
N SER A 35 -9.92 -0.22 -11.87
CA SER A 35 -9.83 -1.38 -10.97
C SER A 35 -8.44 -2.02 -10.90
N THR A 36 -7.44 -1.41 -11.55
CA THR A 36 -6.06 -1.91 -11.59
C THR A 36 -5.09 -0.81 -11.21
N LEU A 37 -4.18 -1.12 -10.29
CA LEU A 37 -3.12 -0.23 -9.83
C LEU A 37 -1.78 -0.95 -9.90
N ILE A 38 -0.77 -0.33 -10.51
CA ILE A 38 0.59 -0.87 -10.55
C ILE A 38 1.45 -0.06 -9.59
N LEU A 39 1.97 -0.73 -8.56
CA LEU A 39 2.78 -0.15 -7.50
C LEU A 39 4.22 -0.64 -7.58
N ALA A 40 5.17 0.19 -7.17
CA ALA A 40 6.54 -0.24 -6.93
C ALA A 40 6.68 -0.80 -5.51
N SER A 41 7.15 -2.04 -5.37
CA SER A 41 7.45 -2.63 -4.07
C SER A 41 8.80 -2.13 -3.53
N PRO A 42 8.84 -1.58 -2.30
CA PRO A 42 10.09 -1.20 -1.66
C PRO A 42 11.02 -2.39 -1.39
N THR A 43 10.48 -3.55 -1.00
CA THR A 43 11.29 -4.73 -0.59
C THR A 43 11.97 -5.47 -1.74
N ARG A 44 11.48 -5.33 -2.97
CA ARG A 44 11.99 -6.07 -4.14
C ARG A 44 12.68 -5.17 -5.16
N ALA A 45 13.51 -4.23 -4.69
CA ALA A 45 14.25 -3.31 -5.55
C ALA A 45 13.37 -2.57 -6.58
N ASN A 46 12.19 -2.11 -6.14
CA ASN A 46 11.15 -1.51 -7.01
C ASN A 46 10.51 -2.47 -8.03
N GLU A 47 10.47 -3.78 -7.77
CA GLU A 47 9.66 -4.69 -8.57
C GLU A 47 8.21 -4.17 -8.64
N MET A 48 7.65 -4.20 -9.85
CA MET A 48 6.28 -3.75 -10.09
C MET A 48 5.32 -4.82 -9.63
N ILE A 49 4.41 -4.44 -8.74
CA ILE A 49 3.30 -5.27 -8.30
C ILE A 49 2.03 -4.73 -8.92
N THR A 50 1.43 -5.55 -9.78
CA THR A 50 0.10 -5.31 -10.30
C THR A 50 -0.91 -5.73 -9.25
N LEU A 51 -1.75 -4.79 -8.85
CA LEU A 51 -2.86 -4.99 -7.96
C LEU A 51 -4.12 -4.91 -8.82
N ASP A 52 -4.69 -6.08 -9.10
CA ASP A 52 -5.93 -6.23 -9.84
C ASP A 52 -7.12 -6.33 -8.89
N HIS A 53 -8.31 -6.05 -9.41
CA HIS A 53 -9.57 -6.04 -8.65
C HIS A 53 -9.56 -5.08 -7.45
N VAL A 54 -8.77 -4.01 -7.54
CA VAL A 54 -8.76 -2.95 -6.55
C VAL A 54 -10.07 -2.20 -6.64
N ARG A 55 -10.79 -2.14 -5.51
CA ARG A 55 -11.98 -1.29 -5.39
C ARG A 55 -11.60 -0.02 -4.68
N PHE A 56 -12.21 1.09 -5.09
CA PHE A 56 -12.03 2.38 -4.46
C PHE A 56 -13.33 2.76 -3.73
N SER A 57 -13.21 3.15 -2.46
CA SER A 57 -14.34 3.68 -1.68
C SER A 57 -14.87 4.99 -2.26
N ILE A 58 -13.98 5.79 -2.89
CA ILE A 58 -14.30 7.06 -3.55
C ILE A 58 -14.33 6.81 -5.05
N PRO A 59 -15.46 7.06 -5.74
CA PRO A 59 -15.56 6.92 -7.19
C PRO A 59 -14.55 7.80 -7.92
N ASN A 60 -14.01 7.32 -9.04
CA ASN A 60 -13.13 8.06 -9.95
C ASN A 60 -11.82 8.59 -9.32
N LYS A 61 -11.35 7.98 -8.23
CA LYS A 61 -10.06 8.36 -7.63
C LYS A 61 -8.93 7.94 -8.57
N THR A 62 -8.14 8.92 -8.97
CA THR A 62 -6.97 8.75 -9.85
C THR A 62 -5.69 9.02 -9.08
N PHE A 63 -4.63 8.30 -9.42
CA PHE A 63 -3.31 8.45 -8.82
C PHE A 63 -2.29 8.88 -9.85
N GLU A 64 -1.44 9.84 -9.48
CA GLU A 64 -0.38 10.33 -10.35
C GLU A 64 0.78 9.33 -10.39
N ALA A 65 1.22 9.01 -11.61
CA ALA A 65 2.40 8.20 -11.82
C ALA A 65 3.66 8.90 -11.28
N GLY A 66 4.54 8.14 -10.64
CA GLY A 66 5.76 8.65 -10.01
C GLY A 66 5.56 9.23 -8.61
N LYS A 67 4.33 9.45 -8.16
CA LYS A 67 4.04 9.93 -6.81
C LYS A 67 3.92 8.79 -5.81
N TRP A 68 4.23 9.11 -4.55
CA TRP A 68 4.10 8.21 -3.41
C TRP A 68 2.78 8.45 -2.69
N TYR A 69 2.16 7.36 -2.27
CA TYR A 69 0.92 7.41 -1.50
C TYR A 69 0.99 6.43 -0.32
N GLU A 70 0.39 6.82 0.80
CA GLU A 70 -0.02 5.90 1.85
C GLU A 70 -1.47 5.49 1.60
N PHE A 71 -1.67 4.24 1.20
CA PHE A 71 -2.98 3.64 0.98
C PHE A 71 -3.47 3.00 2.26
N ILE A 72 -4.72 3.29 2.64
CA ILE A 72 -5.42 2.61 3.73
C ILE A 72 -6.32 1.56 3.08
N CYS A 73 -6.03 0.31 3.38
CA CYS A 73 -6.56 -0.84 2.67
C CYS A 73 -7.29 -1.79 3.61
N ARG A 74 -8.26 -2.51 3.08
CA ARG A 74 -8.93 -3.63 3.72
C ARG A 74 -8.78 -4.88 2.85
N GLY A 75 -8.30 -5.97 3.44
CA GLY A 75 -8.26 -7.27 2.78
C GLY A 75 -9.67 -7.72 2.37
N ASN A 76 -9.79 -8.44 1.26
CA ASN A 76 -11.08 -8.95 0.82
C ASN A 76 -11.41 -10.27 1.52
N ASP A 77 -12.57 -10.35 2.16
CA ASP A 77 -12.99 -11.50 2.97
C ASP A 77 -13.50 -12.68 2.10
N GLN A 78 -13.58 -12.50 0.77
CA GLN A 78 -14.25 -13.43 -0.15
C GLN A 78 -13.32 -14.42 -0.89
N GLY A 79 -12.04 -14.53 -0.50
CA GLY A 79 -11.11 -15.50 -1.10
C GLY A 79 -10.58 -15.13 -2.50
N GLU A 80 -10.92 -13.94 -3.01
CA GLU A 80 -10.29 -13.36 -4.20
C GLU A 80 -9.04 -12.56 -3.83
N VAL A 81 -8.00 -12.64 -4.68
CA VAL A 81 -6.77 -11.86 -4.55
C VAL A 81 -7.10 -10.40 -4.89
N GLY A 82 -7.48 -9.62 -3.88
CA GLY A 82 -7.83 -8.21 -4.02
C GLY A 82 -7.99 -7.53 -2.67
N PHE A 83 -8.02 -6.21 -2.68
CA PHE A 83 -8.26 -5.40 -1.47
C PHE A 83 -9.02 -4.12 -1.84
N LEU A 84 -9.74 -3.59 -0.86
CA LEU A 84 -10.47 -2.33 -0.97
C LEU A 84 -9.57 -1.20 -0.48
N ILE A 85 -9.31 -0.21 -1.33
CA ILE A 85 -8.68 1.05 -0.90
C ILE A 85 -9.78 1.92 -0.31
N LEU A 86 -9.71 2.10 1.01
CA LEU A 86 -10.64 2.91 1.79
C LEU A 86 -10.28 4.38 1.74
N ASP A 87 -8.99 4.70 1.74
CA ASP A 87 -8.49 6.05 1.60
C ASP A 87 -7.04 6.04 1.09
N SER A 88 -6.55 7.21 0.69
CA SER A 88 -5.19 7.41 0.20
C SER A 88 -4.73 8.82 0.48
N ILE A 89 -3.50 8.91 0.98
CA ILE A 89 -2.85 10.14 1.39
C ILE A 89 -1.59 10.31 0.55
N PRO A 90 -1.43 11.42 -0.20
CA PRO A 90 -0.20 11.67 -0.94
C PRO A 90 0.97 11.91 0.03
N CYS A 91 2.09 11.23 -0.20
CA CYS A 91 3.33 11.48 0.51
C CYS A 91 4.09 12.60 -0.22
N VAL A 92 3.87 13.85 0.22
CA VAL A 92 4.52 15.03 -0.36
C VAL A 92 5.95 15.12 0.16
N LEU A 93 6.91 15.12 -0.77
CA LEU A 93 8.33 15.35 -0.50
C LEU A 93 8.68 16.79 -0.86
N GLY A 94 9.71 17.35 -0.22
CA GLY A 94 10.28 18.65 -0.60
C GLY A 94 10.94 18.63 -1.98
N GLU A 95 11.36 19.81 -2.45
CA GLU A 95 12.20 19.89 -3.65
C GLU A 95 13.52 19.14 -3.42
N ASP A 96 13.93 18.35 -4.42
CA ASP A 96 15.13 17.50 -4.39
C ASP A 96 15.19 16.44 -3.25
N GLU A 97 14.06 16.17 -2.59
CA GLU A 97 13.96 15.10 -1.60
C GLU A 97 13.55 13.77 -2.26
N GLU A 98 14.22 12.71 -1.84
CA GLU A 98 13.88 11.33 -2.21
C GLU A 98 13.51 10.51 -0.97
N ILE A 99 12.54 9.63 -1.12
CA ILE A 99 12.15 8.72 -0.06
C ILE A 99 13.10 7.51 -0.03
N SER A 100 13.65 7.22 1.16
CA SER A 100 14.51 6.05 1.35
C SER A 100 13.67 4.76 1.36
N LEU A 101 13.86 3.92 0.35
CA LEU A 101 13.22 2.59 0.27
C LEU A 101 13.64 1.70 1.45
N ASP A 102 14.92 1.71 1.80
CA ASP A 102 15.45 0.93 2.91
C ASP A 102 14.79 1.30 4.23
N ALA A 103 14.48 2.59 4.45
CA ALA A 103 13.76 3.03 5.63
C ALA A 103 12.31 2.51 5.66
N ILE A 104 11.62 2.48 4.52
CA ILE A 104 10.26 1.92 4.42
C ILE A 104 10.29 0.42 4.76
N VAL A 105 11.23 -0.32 4.16
CA VAL A 105 11.39 -1.76 4.39
C VAL A 105 11.74 -2.07 5.84
N ALA A 106 12.69 -1.30 6.41
CA ALA A 106 13.06 -1.43 7.81
C ALA A 106 11.86 -1.20 8.73
N LEU A 107 11.04 -0.17 8.46
CA LEU A 107 9.85 0.13 9.24
C LEU A 107 8.80 -0.99 9.14
N GLN A 108 8.53 -1.50 7.95
CA GLN A 108 7.61 -2.64 7.76
C GLN A 108 8.07 -3.87 8.56
N ASN A 109 9.38 -4.15 8.55
CA ASN A 109 9.96 -5.28 9.29
C ASN A 109 9.94 -5.06 10.81
N LEU A 110 10.15 -3.84 11.28
CA LEU A 110 10.05 -3.49 12.69
C LEU A 110 8.60 -3.63 13.19
N ASN A 111 7.62 -3.15 12.42
CA ASN A 111 6.20 -3.28 12.77
C ASN A 111 5.77 -4.75 12.94
N LYS A 112 6.32 -5.67 12.13
CA LYS A 112 6.06 -7.11 12.28
C LYS A 112 6.70 -7.70 13.52
N LYS A 113 7.89 -7.22 13.89
CA LYS A 113 8.66 -7.74 15.03
C LYS A 113 8.13 -7.22 16.36
N PHE A 114 7.59 -6.01 16.38
CA PHE A 114 7.13 -5.30 17.58
C PHE A 114 5.69 -4.78 17.40
N PRO A 115 4.70 -5.67 17.22
CA PRO A 115 3.30 -5.27 17.02
C PRO A 115 2.74 -4.46 18.20
N GLU A 116 3.25 -4.67 19.41
CA GLU A 116 2.82 -3.98 20.64
C GLU A 116 3.10 -2.46 20.67
N ILE A 117 3.92 -1.97 19.74
CA ILE A 117 4.32 -0.56 19.68
C ILE A 117 3.39 0.25 18.76
N TYR A 118 2.59 -0.41 17.90
CA TYR A 118 1.95 0.21 16.74
C TYR A 118 0.42 0.07 16.68
#